data_AF-A0A264Y6J1-F1
#
_entry.id   AF-A0A264Y6J1-F1
#
_cell.length_a   1.000
_cell.length_b   1.000
_cell.length_c   1.000
_cell.angle_alpha   90.00
_cell.angle_beta   90.00
_cell.angle_gamma   90.00
#
_symmetry.space_group_name_H-M   'P 1'
#
loop_
_entity.id
_entity.type
_entity.pdbx_description
1 polymer ?
#
loop_
_entity_poly.entity_id
_entity_poly.type
_entity_poly.pdbx_seq_one_letter_code
_entity_poly.pdbx_strand_id
1 'polypeptide(L)'
;MKKILLMFALCLSGMAAMAQSTRTIKGAVVDKDGNPLPGATVEATNGAESTVVDADGTFSMEVPRWLNTATAKYAGMYNKKMKVQAGDMIFRMTPKKERVWMVNAIGGYGMGGNLDGGFTFGAMGANLGKWGGYLKLLFCVDDNFNDMLGVPTVTAGVTKSVFDFMHVYAGAGYSPVNVSEGWTYYDEDWTNGSSGAAFDLGFIFLPVRHMSVNLGYTLAYDFDGGYNSFVQLGVGYTF
;
A
#
# COMPACT_ATOMS: atom_id res chain seq x y z
N MET A 1 64.38 -15.97 -38.22
CA MET A 1 63.81 -16.66 -37.04
C MET A 1 63.38 -15.71 -35.91
N LYS A 2 64.20 -14.72 -35.50
CA LYS A 2 63.86 -13.79 -34.39
C LYS A 2 62.58 -12.95 -34.59
N LYS A 3 62.26 -12.53 -35.83
CA LYS A 3 61.07 -11.72 -36.15
C LYS A 3 59.75 -12.50 -36.08
N ILE A 4 59.78 -13.80 -36.40
CA ILE A 4 58.61 -14.69 -36.31
C ILE A 4 58.31 -15.01 -34.85
N LEU A 5 59.34 -15.23 -34.03
CA LEU A 5 59.19 -15.44 -32.59
C LEU A 5 58.56 -14.21 -31.91
N LEU A 6 58.94 -13.00 -32.33
CA LEU A 6 58.39 -11.75 -31.78
C LEU A 6 56.91 -11.53 -32.15
N MET A 7 56.53 -11.86 -33.39
CA MET A 7 55.11 -11.80 -33.81
C MET A 7 54.25 -12.84 -33.08
N PHE A 8 54.79 -14.04 -32.85
CA PHE A 8 54.09 -15.07 -32.09
C PHE A 8 53.90 -14.64 -30.63
N ALA A 9 54.91 -14.05 -30.00
CA ALA A 9 54.83 -13.50 -28.65
C ALA A 9 53.83 -12.34 -28.53
N LEU A 10 53.74 -11.47 -29.54
CA LEU A 10 52.78 -10.36 -29.56
C LEU A 10 51.33 -10.87 -29.73
N CYS A 11 51.09 -11.88 -30.57
CA CYS A 11 49.79 -12.54 -30.67
C CYS A 11 49.37 -13.22 -29.36
N LEU A 12 50.31 -13.87 -28.65
CA LEU A 12 50.02 -14.46 -27.34
C LEU A 12 49.68 -13.41 -26.28
N SER A 13 50.28 -12.21 -26.35
CA SER A 13 49.98 -11.12 -25.41
C SER A 13 48.55 -10.56 -25.56
N GLY A 14 47.99 -10.59 -26.77
CA GLY A 14 46.60 -10.17 -27.03
C GLY A 14 45.56 -11.11 -26.43
N MET A 15 45.87 -12.41 -26.33
CA MET A 15 44.98 -13.41 -25.72
C MET A 15 44.94 -13.28 -24.19
N ALA A 16 46.05 -12.87 -23.55
CA ALA A 16 46.09 -12.63 -22.11
C ALA A 16 45.26 -11.41 -21.67
N ALA A 17 45.10 -10.40 -22.53
CA ALA A 17 44.27 -9.22 -22.25
C ALA A 17 42.76 -9.53 -22.23
N MET A 18 42.31 -10.51 -23.02
CA MET A 18 40.90 -10.92 -23.05
C MET A 18 40.46 -11.61 -21.74
N ALA A 19 41.39 -12.22 -21.01
CA ALA A 19 41.14 -12.91 -19.74
C ALA A 19 40.92 -11.95 -18.54
N GLN A 20 41.18 -10.65 -18.68
CA GLN A 20 41.01 -9.65 -17.62
C GLN A 20 39.64 -8.93 -17.63
N SER A 21 38.69 -9.38 -18.45
CA SER A 21 37.41 -8.71 -18.67
C SER A 21 36.41 -8.85 -17.52
N THR A 22 36.68 -9.75 -16.58
CA THR A 22 35.79 -10.12 -15.49
C THR A 22 36.38 -9.79 -14.12
N ARG A 23 35.52 -9.75 -13.10
CA ARG A 23 35.86 -9.61 -11.68
C ARG A 23 34.96 -10.52 -10.87
N THR A 24 35.48 -11.11 -9.80
CA THR A 24 34.67 -11.85 -8.83
C THR A 24 34.08 -10.87 -7.82
N ILE A 25 32.77 -10.98 -7.59
CA ILE A 25 32.05 -10.31 -6.50
C ILE A 25 31.66 -11.36 -5.47
N LYS A 26 31.79 -10.99 -4.19
CA LYS A 26 31.46 -11.85 -3.05
C LYS A 26 30.61 -11.09 -2.06
N GLY A 27 29.88 -11.81 -1.23
CA GLY A 27 29.04 -11.17 -0.23
C GLY A 27 28.07 -12.13 0.46
N ALA A 28 27.10 -11.55 1.14
CA ALA A 28 26.03 -12.27 1.81
C ALA A 28 24.66 -11.64 1.57
N VAL A 29 23.61 -12.46 1.60
CA VAL A 29 22.21 -12.04 1.54
C VAL A 29 21.54 -12.41 2.86
N VAL A 30 21.02 -11.40 3.54
CA VAL A 30 20.46 -11.54 4.90
C VAL A 30 19.12 -10.83 5.01
N ASP A 31 18.31 -11.20 6.00
CA ASP A 31 17.08 -10.50 6.35
C ASP A 31 17.33 -9.21 7.16
N LYS A 32 16.26 -8.62 7.71
CA LYS A 32 16.35 -7.42 8.55
C LYS A 32 17.08 -7.68 9.88
N ASP A 33 16.98 -8.89 10.42
CA ASP A 33 17.51 -9.31 11.71
C ASP A 33 18.95 -9.84 11.58
N GLY A 34 19.43 -10.01 10.35
CA GLY A 34 20.78 -10.50 10.04
C GLY A 34 20.84 -12.01 9.81
N ASN A 35 19.69 -12.71 9.74
CA ASN A 35 19.68 -14.13 9.44
C ASN A 35 20.01 -14.36 7.95
N PRO A 36 20.80 -15.39 7.62
CA PRO A 36 21.11 -15.72 6.23
C PRO A 36 19.85 -16.17 5.47
N LEU A 37 19.78 -15.81 4.19
CA LEU A 37 18.68 -16.17 3.29
C LEU A 37 19.16 -17.16 2.22
N PRO A 38 19.30 -18.46 2.55
CA PRO A 38 19.72 -19.48 1.60
C PRO A 38 18.67 -19.67 0.50
N GLY A 39 19.14 -19.90 -0.73
CA GLY A 39 18.27 -20.02 -1.91
C GLY A 39 17.82 -18.70 -2.52
N ALA A 40 18.30 -17.55 -2.02
CA ALA A 40 18.21 -16.28 -2.75
C ALA A 40 19.02 -16.32 -4.04
N THR A 41 18.66 -15.47 -5.00
CA THR A 41 19.35 -15.33 -6.27
C THR A 41 19.98 -13.96 -6.36
N VAL A 42 21.27 -13.90 -6.66
CA VAL A 42 21.97 -12.64 -6.97
C VAL A 42 22.22 -12.62 -8.47
N GLU A 43 21.70 -11.60 -9.15
CA GLU A 43 21.84 -11.43 -10.58
C GLU A 43 22.60 -10.15 -10.95
N ALA A 44 23.34 -10.25 -12.05
CA ALA A 44 24.09 -9.21 -12.71
C ALA A 44 23.71 -9.21 -14.21
N THR A 45 23.98 -8.11 -14.91
CA THR A 45 23.73 -8.01 -16.37
C THR A 45 22.27 -8.33 -16.75
N ASN A 46 21.31 -7.83 -15.98
CA ASN A 46 19.87 -8.13 -16.16
C ASN A 46 19.55 -9.64 -16.18
N GLY A 47 20.33 -10.47 -15.46
CA GLY A 47 20.10 -11.91 -15.35
C GLY A 47 20.99 -12.78 -16.22
N ALA A 48 21.87 -12.20 -17.05
CA ALA A 48 22.81 -13.00 -17.84
C ALA A 48 23.85 -13.73 -16.96
N GLU A 49 24.28 -13.09 -15.87
CA GLU A 49 25.09 -13.71 -14.83
C GLU A 49 24.24 -13.82 -13.57
N SER A 50 24.09 -15.01 -13.01
CA SER A 50 23.37 -15.20 -11.76
C SER A 50 24.00 -16.31 -10.93
N THR A 51 23.86 -16.19 -9.61
CA THR A 51 24.28 -17.20 -8.66
C THR A 51 23.21 -17.40 -7.60
N VAL A 52 23.14 -18.60 -7.06
CA VAL A 52 22.27 -18.94 -5.93
C VAL A 52 23.06 -18.78 -4.64
N VAL A 53 22.43 -18.21 -3.63
CA VAL A 53 23.00 -17.99 -2.31
C VAL A 53 23.05 -19.31 -1.54
N ASP A 54 24.22 -19.61 -0.99
CA ASP A 54 24.51 -20.84 -0.25
C ASP A 54 23.79 -20.91 1.11
N ALA A 55 23.89 -22.07 1.77
CA ALA A 55 23.24 -22.37 3.04
C ALA A 55 23.62 -21.39 4.18
N ASP A 56 24.83 -20.85 4.13
CA ASP A 56 25.35 -19.88 5.10
C ASP A 56 24.99 -18.42 4.75
N GLY A 57 24.22 -18.22 3.67
CA GLY A 57 23.82 -16.90 3.18
C GLY A 57 24.86 -16.22 2.31
N THR A 58 25.99 -16.86 1.99
CA THR A 58 27.04 -16.28 1.17
C THR A 58 26.82 -16.51 -0.33
N PHE A 59 27.45 -15.69 -1.16
CA PHE A 59 27.48 -15.88 -2.61
C PHE A 59 28.83 -15.44 -3.18
N SER A 60 29.19 -16.05 -4.32
CA SER A 60 30.33 -15.66 -5.14
C SER A 60 29.94 -15.77 -6.62
N MET A 61 30.21 -14.73 -7.40
CA MET A 61 29.88 -14.69 -8.83
C MET A 61 30.94 -13.93 -9.61
N GLU A 62 31.23 -14.38 -10.82
CA GLU A 62 32.10 -13.67 -11.75
C GLU A 62 31.25 -12.77 -12.66
N VAL A 63 31.61 -11.48 -12.76
CA VAL A 63 30.86 -10.50 -13.54
C VAL A 63 31.80 -9.68 -14.42
N PRO A 64 31.37 -9.22 -15.61
CA PRO A 64 32.16 -8.31 -16.42
C PRO A 64 32.49 -7.01 -15.68
N ARG A 65 33.71 -6.49 -15.83
CA ARG A 65 34.19 -5.29 -15.13
C ARG A 65 33.40 -4.03 -15.45
N TRP A 66 32.81 -3.94 -16.64
CA TRP A 66 31.99 -2.80 -17.06
C TRP A 66 30.63 -2.74 -16.34
N LEU A 67 30.19 -3.84 -15.73
CA LEU A 67 28.91 -3.90 -15.05
C LEU A 67 29.03 -3.41 -13.61
N ASN A 68 28.17 -2.47 -13.24
CA ASN A 68 28.24 -1.79 -11.96
C ASN A 68 27.06 -2.03 -11.02
N THR A 69 26.12 -2.92 -11.36
CA THR A 69 24.95 -3.19 -10.52
C THR A 69 24.63 -4.67 -10.39
N ALA A 70 24.32 -5.10 -9.18
CA ALA A 70 23.81 -6.43 -8.86
C ALA A 70 22.45 -6.30 -8.15
N THR A 71 21.57 -7.27 -8.36
CA THR A 71 20.24 -7.32 -7.74
C THR A 71 20.07 -8.64 -7.00
N ALA A 72 19.72 -8.58 -5.71
CA ALA A 72 19.33 -9.76 -4.96
C ALA A 72 17.80 -9.95 -5.02
N LYS A 73 17.37 -11.20 -5.21
CA LYS A 73 15.97 -11.64 -5.29
C LYS A 73 15.74 -12.79 -4.32
N TYR A 74 14.61 -12.77 -3.64
CA TYR A 74 14.14 -13.88 -2.79
C TYR A 74 12.62 -13.89 -2.80
N ALA A 75 12.01 -15.07 -2.75
CA ALA A 75 10.57 -15.22 -2.69
C ALA A 75 10.01 -14.48 -1.47
N GLY A 76 8.92 -13.74 -1.63
CA GLY A 76 8.32 -12.97 -0.54
C GLY A 76 9.09 -11.71 -0.10
N MET A 77 10.20 -11.32 -0.75
CA MET A 77 10.98 -10.13 -0.40
C MET A 77 11.04 -9.11 -1.54
N TYR A 78 11.31 -7.84 -1.24
CA TYR A 78 11.57 -6.80 -2.24
C TYR A 78 12.96 -6.99 -2.86
N ASN A 79 13.04 -6.90 -4.19
CA ASN A 79 14.32 -6.98 -4.90
C ASN A 79 15.24 -5.84 -4.45
N LYS A 80 16.47 -6.17 -4.08
CA LYS A 80 17.46 -5.20 -3.61
C LYS A 80 18.53 -5.00 -4.67
N LYS A 81 18.50 -3.84 -5.35
CA LYS A 81 19.54 -3.44 -6.31
C LYS A 81 20.63 -2.63 -5.61
N MET A 82 21.89 -3.00 -5.82
CA MET A 82 23.06 -2.31 -5.27
C MET A 82 24.12 -2.10 -6.34
N LYS A 83 24.92 -1.04 -6.18
CA LYS A 83 26.13 -0.87 -7.00
C LYS A 83 27.18 -1.87 -6.55
N VAL A 84 27.88 -2.49 -7.50
CA VAL A 84 28.96 -3.42 -7.22
C VAL A 84 30.15 -2.65 -6.65
N GLN A 85 30.67 -3.10 -5.50
CA GLN A 85 31.78 -2.47 -4.79
C GLN A 85 33.00 -3.39 -4.78
N ALA A 86 34.18 -2.84 -4.52
CA ALA A 86 35.37 -3.63 -4.24
C ALA A 86 35.33 -4.10 -2.78
N GLY A 87 35.08 -5.39 -2.56
CA GLY A 87 34.92 -5.99 -1.23
C GLY A 87 33.61 -6.75 -1.07
N ASP A 88 33.35 -7.21 0.16
CA ASP A 88 32.16 -8.02 0.46
C ASP A 88 30.89 -7.17 0.44
N MET A 89 29.89 -7.61 -0.33
CA MET A 89 28.60 -6.95 -0.45
C MET A 89 27.58 -7.59 0.48
N ILE A 90 26.83 -6.79 1.24
CA ILE A 90 25.74 -7.31 2.09
C ILE A 90 24.40 -6.81 1.57
N PHE A 91 23.58 -7.73 1.07
CA PHE A 91 22.20 -7.46 0.68
C PHE A 91 21.27 -7.70 1.86
N ARG A 92 20.86 -6.62 2.54
CA ARG A 92 19.77 -6.67 3.53
C ARG A 92 18.42 -6.61 2.83
N MET A 93 17.73 -7.74 2.79
CA MET A 93 16.44 -7.92 2.15
C MET A 93 15.30 -7.44 3.08
N THR A 94 14.20 -6.96 2.49
CA THR A 94 13.01 -6.55 3.23
C THR A 94 11.82 -7.40 2.79
N PRO A 95 11.05 -8.00 3.73
CA PRO A 95 9.81 -8.71 3.39
C PRO A 95 8.84 -7.83 2.63
N LYS A 96 8.22 -8.39 1.59
CA LYS A 96 7.02 -7.83 1.00
C LYS A 96 5.92 -7.98 2.04
N LYS A 97 5.37 -6.85 2.50
CA LYS A 97 4.12 -6.90 3.26
C LYS A 97 3.02 -7.32 2.30
N GLU A 98 2.38 -8.45 2.58
CA GLU A 98 1.20 -8.87 1.85
C GLU A 98 0.11 -7.81 2.01
N ARG A 99 -0.60 -7.54 0.92
CA ARG A 99 -1.75 -6.64 0.97
C ARG A 99 -2.85 -7.38 1.71
N VAL A 100 -3.43 -6.73 2.72
CA VAL A 100 -4.54 -7.29 3.49
C VAL A 100 -5.82 -6.70 2.93
N TRP A 101 -6.79 -7.54 2.58
CA TRP A 101 -8.13 -7.09 2.23
C TRP A 101 -9.02 -7.16 3.46
N MET A 102 -10.01 -6.28 3.53
CA MET A 102 -11.02 -6.33 4.58
C MET A 102 -12.41 -6.01 4.06
N VAL A 103 -13.39 -6.50 4.81
CA VAL A 103 -14.77 -6.06 4.73
C VAL A 103 -15.28 -5.84 6.15
N ASN A 104 -15.72 -4.62 6.45
CA ASN A 104 -16.35 -4.24 7.72
C ASN A 104 -17.83 -3.98 7.53
N ALA A 105 -18.63 -4.45 8.49
CA ALA A 105 -19.97 -3.91 8.72
C ALA A 105 -19.83 -2.63 9.55
N ILE A 106 -20.54 -1.58 9.15
CA ILE A 106 -20.47 -0.25 9.72
C ILE A 106 -21.81 0.09 10.36
N GLY A 107 -21.78 0.58 11.59
CA GLY A 107 -22.89 1.27 12.24
C GLY A 107 -22.47 2.70 12.58
N GLY A 108 -23.34 3.67 12.40
CA GLY A 108 -23.04 5.06 12.67
C GLY A 108 -24.21 5.83 13.26
N TYR A 109 -23.88 6.94 13.89
CA TYR A 109 -24.82 7.87 14.49
C TYR A 109 -24.68 9.25 13.81
N GLY A 110 -25.80 9.80 13.35
CA GLY A 110 -25.88 11.14 12.78
C GLY A 110 -25.84 12.21 13.86
N MET A 111 -25.01 13.23 13.65
CA MET A 111 -24.85 14.38 14.54
C MET A 111 -25.04 15.69 13.75
N GLY A 112 -25.78 16.63 14.33
CA GLY A 112 -25.99 17.98 13.79
C GLY A 112 -27.13 18.09 12.77
N GLY A 113 -27.76 19.27 12.74
CA GLY A 113 -28.91 19.57 11.87
C GLY A 113 -30.17 18.78 12.24
N ASN A 114 -31.04 18.54 11.25
CA ASN A 114 -32.28 17.76 11.40
C ASN A 114 -32.03 16.24 11.60
N LEU A 115 -30.77 15.81 11.77
CA LEU A 115 -30.36 14.41 11.78
C LEU A 115 -29.86 13.93 13.14
N ASP A 116 -29.96 14.76 14.18
CA ASP A 116 -29.58 14.37 15.53
C ASP A 116 -30.50 13.22 16.01
N GLY A 117 -29.92 12.04 16.21
CA GLY A 117 -30.65 10.83 16.60
C GLY A 117 -30.72 9.73 15.53
N GLY A 118 -30.31 10.01 14.30
CA GLY A 118 -30.39 9.05 13.20
C GLY A 118 -29.33 7.95 13.25
N PHE A 119 -29.72 6.70 12.98
CA PHE A 119 -28.81 5.57 12.87
C PHE A 119 -28.52 5.22 11.41
N THR A 120 -27.24 5.01 11.10
CA THR A 120 -26.78 4.57 9.78
C THR A 120 -26.16 3.19 9.86
N PHE A 121 -26.34 2.41 8.81
CA PHE A 121 -25.74 1.10 8.63
C PHE A 121 -25.08 0.99 7.27
N GLY A 122 -24.01 0.22 7.16
CA GLY A 122 -23.28 0.17 5.91
C GLY A 122 -22.18 -0.88 5.87
N ALA A 123 -21.38 -0.79 4.81
CA ALA A 123 -20.25 -1.67 4.60
C ALA A 123 -19.04 -0.87 4.11
N MET A 124 -17.85 -1.29 4.53
CA MET A 124 -16.59 -0.75 4.07
C MET A 124 -15.69 -1.88 3.58
N GLY A 125 -15.25 -1.79 2.34
CA GLY A 125 -14.20 -2.63 1.79
C GLY A 125 -12.90 -1.83 1.71
N ALA A 126 -11.78 -2.42 2.15
CA ALA A 126 -10.48 -1.78 1.98
C ALA A 126 -9.40 -2.76 1.57
N ASN A 127 -8.48 -2.24 0.75
CA ASN A 127 -7.19 -2.87 0.53
C ASN A 127 -6.15 -2.12 1.37
N LEU A 128 -5.46 -2.84 2.24
CA LEU A 128 -4.45 -2.30 3.12
C LEU A 128 -3.04 -2.71 2.69
N GLY A 129 -2.14 -1.74 2.72
CA GLY A 129 -0.70 -1.90 2.55
C GLY A 129 -0.01 -0.65 3.07
N LYS A 130 1.23 -0.37 2.62
CA LYS A 130 1.85 0.94 2.91
C LYS A 130 0.96 2.10 2.47
N TRP A 131 0.41 1.94 1.27
CA TRP A 131 -0.67 2.72 0.71
C TRP A 131 -1.70 1.76 0.14
N GLY A 132 -2.96 2.11 0.27
CA GLY A 132 -4.07 1.33 -0.20
C GLY A 132 -5.27 2.22 -0.49
N GLY A 133 -6.43 1.61 -0.62
CA GLY A 133 -7.67 2.31 -0.94
C GLY A 133 -8.85 1.69 -0.22
N TYR A 134 -9.93 2.45 -0.11
CA TYR A 134 -11.17 1.97 0.47
C TYR A 134 -12.37 2.46 -0.32
N LEU A 135 -13.47 1.74 -0.15
CA LEU A 135 -14.81 2.11 -0.59
C LEU A 135 -15.75 1.86 0.59
N LYS A 136 -16.60 2.84 0.88
CA LYS A 136 -17.58 2.79 1.97
C LYS A 136 -18.94 3.23 1.46
N LEU A 137 -19.97 2.50 1.90
CA LEU A 137 -21.37 2.75 1.61
C LEU A 137 -22.12 2.82 2.94
N LEU A 138 -22.92 3.86 3.15
CA LEU A 138 -23.80 4.02 4.30
C LEU A 138 -25.24 4.26 3.84
N PHE A 139 -26.18 3.67 4.57
CA PHE A 139 -27.62 3.74 4.39
C PHE A 139 -28.28 4.03 5.75
N CYS A 140 -29.54 4.45 5.75
CA CYS A 140 -30.35 4.61 6.95
C CYS A 140 -31.39 3.47 7.00
N VAL A 141 -31.74 3.03 8.21
CA VAL A 141 -32.89 2.17 8.46
C VAL A 141 -33.84 2.96 9.36
N ASP A 142 -34.76 3.71 8.73
CA ASP A 142 -35.90 4.32 9.39
C ASP A 142 -37.17 4.02 8.58
N ASP A 143 -38.29 3.84 9.27
CA ASP A 143 -39.58 3.44 8.71
C ASP A 143 -40.23 4.57 7.89
N ASN A 144 -39.79 5.81 8.09
CA ASN A 144 -40.21 6.99 7.33
C ASN A 144 -39.10 7.46 6.39
N PHE A 145 -38.98 6.82 5.23
CA PHE A 145 -38.06 7.19 4.14
C PHE A 145 -38.19 8.65 3.63
N ASN A 146 -39.21 9.40 4.07
CA ASN A 146 -39.47 10.77 3.64
C ASN A 146 -38.69 11.82 4.45
N ASP A 147 -38.25 11.52 5.68
CA ASP A 147 -37.39 12.41 6.47
C ASP A 147 -35.92 12.01 6.24
N MET A 148 -35.46 12.21 5.01
CA MET A 148 -34.22 11.61 4.50
C MET A 148 -32.99 12.06 5.31
N LEU A 149 -32.57 11.25 6.27
CA LEU A 149 -31.18 11.17 6.73
C LEU A 149 -30.29 11.18 5.49
N GLY A 150 -29.27 12.04 5.44
CA GLY A 150 -28.46 12.33 4.26
C GLY A 150 -27.67 11.14 3.69
N VAL A 151 -28.39 10.11 3.27
CA VAL A 151 -28.00 8.82 2.75
C VAL A 151 -28.81 8.52 1.48
N PRO A 152 -28.33 7.69 0.54
CA PRO A 152 -27.09 6.91 0.62
C PRO A 152 -25.84 7.79 0.58
N THR A 153 -24.87 7.48 1.44
CA THR A 153 -23.54 8.10 1.41
C THR A 153 -22.56 7.12 0.79
N VAL A 154 -21.85 7.56 -0.24
CA VAL A 154 -20.82 6.79 -0.92
C VAL A 154 -19.51 7.54 -0.81
N THR A 155 -18.50 6.92 -0.21
CA THR A 155 -17.17 7.52 -0.05
C THR A 155 -16.09 6.56 -0.51
N ALA A 156 -15.07 7.10 -1.17
CA ALA A 156 -13.89 6.36 -1.58
C ALA A 156 -12.65 7.18 -1.33
N GLY A 157 -11.53 6.51 -1.09
CA GLY A 157 -10.30 7.23 -0.78
C GLY A 157 -9.10 6.33 -0.59
N VAL A 158 -8.10 6.90 0.07
CA VAL A 158 -6.81 6.26 0.29
C VAL A 158 -6.68 5.80 1.72
N THR A 159 -5.96 4.70 1.91
CA THR A 159 -5.51 4.23 3.21
C THR A 159 -3.98 4.32 3.28
N LYS A 160 -3.44 4.61 4.46
CA LYS A 160 -2.00 4.66 4.70
C LYS A 160 -1.67 3.95 6.00
N SER A 161 -0.70 3.04 5.95
CA SER A 161 -0.17 2.39 7.16
C SER A 161 0.63 3.41 7.98
N VAL A 162 0.25 3.56 9.25
CA VAL A 162 1.00 4.33 10.25
C VAL A 162 1.80 3.38 11.14
N PHE A 163 1.16 2.29 11.56
CA PHE A 163 1.78 1.15 12.22
C PHE A 163 1.32 -0.15 11.55
N ASP A 164 1.98 -1.25 11.89
CA ASP A 164 1.62 -2.57 11.35
C ASP A 164 0.19 -2.97 11.70
N PHE A 165 -0.30 -2.53 12.86
CA PHE A 165 -1.66 -2.77 13.34
C PHE A 165 -2.64 -1.62 13.05
N MET A 166 -2.19 -0.48 12.48
CA MET A 166 -3.00 0.74 12.37
C MET A 166 -2.83 1.45 11.02
N HIS A 167 -3.95 1.70 10.36
CA HIS A 167 -4.04 2.49 9.15
C HIS A 167 -4.90 3.71 9.38
N VAL A 168 -4.58 4.81 8.72
CA VAL A 168 -5.44 5.99 8.60
C VAL A 168 -6.06 5.98 7.22
N TYR A 169 -7.28 6.49 7.10
CA TYR A 169 -7.92 6.69 5.81
C TYR A 169 -8.51 8.09 5.68
N ALA A 170 -8.51 8.58 4.45
CA ALA A 170 -9.12 9.85 4.07
C ALA A 170 -9.69 9.72 2.66
N GLY A 171 -10.86 10.28 2.43
CA GLY A 171 -11.55 10.19 1.17
C GLY A 171 -12.63 11.23 1.00
N ALA A 172 -13.25 11.17 -0.16
CA ALA A 172 -14.38 12.02 -0.50
C ALA A 172 -15.42 11.22 -1.28
N GLY A 173 -16.60 11.79 -1.44
CA GLY A 173 -17.63 11.20 -2.26
C GLY A 173 -18.91 12.01 -2.23
N TYR A 174 -20.02 11.30 -2.27
CA TYR A 174 -21.34 11.88 -2.42
C TYR A 174 -22.21 11.54 -1.21
N SER A 175 -22.99 12.52 -0.77
CA SER A 175 -24.03 12.35 0.24
C SER A 175 -25.10 13.40 0.03
N PRO A 176 -26.39 13.06 0.06
CA PRO A 176 -27.41 14.09 0.13
C PRO A 176 -27.32 14.83 1.47
N VAL A 177 -27.66 16.11 1.46
CA VAL A 177 -27.61 17.01 2.61
C VAL A 177 -29.00 17.61 2.84
N ASN A 178 -29.38 17.80 4.10
CA ASN A 178 -30.66 18.41 4.43
C ASN A 178 -30.50 19.90 4.61
N VAL A 179 -31.33 20.65 3.91
CA VAL A 179 -31.42 22.10 4.04
C VAL A 179 -32.69 22.40 4.84
N SER A 180 -32.56 23.05 5.99
CA SER A 180 -33.70 23.64 6.69
C SER A 180 -34.07 24.94 5.98
N GLU A 181 -35.12 24.93 5.16
CA GLU A 181 -35.75 26.20 4.75
C GLU A 181 -36.52 26.78 5.94
N GLY A 182 -36.35 28.07 6.21
CA GLY A 182 -36.92 28.72 7.39
C GLY A 182 -38.44 28.83 7.31
N TRP A 183 -39.12 28.44 8.39
CA TRP A 183 -40.51 28.76 8.79
C TRP A 183 -41.44 29.35 7.71
N THR A 184 -42.02 28.50 6.87
CA THR A 184 -43.25 28.86 6.13
C THR A 184 -44.47 28.35 6.89
N TYR A 185 -45.24 29.30 7.42
CA TYR A 185 -46.53 29.08 8.06
C TYR A 185 -47.52 28.57 6.99
N TYR A 186 -47.99 27.32 7.14
CA TYR A 186 -48.78 26.53 6.18
C TYR A 186 -47.98 25.88 5.03
N ASP A 187 -47.27 24.80 5.30
CA ASP A 187 -47.38 23.51 4.58
C ASP A 187 -46.41 22.51 5.21
N GLU A 188 -46.71 21.22 5.11
CA GLU A 188 -45.87 20.11 5.59
C GLU A 188 -44.42 20.28 5.10
N ASP A 189 -43.45 20.28 6.01
CA ASP A 189 -42.02 20.52 5.74
C ASP A 189 -41.46 19.47 4.76
N TRP A 190 -41.45 19.78 3.46
CA TRP A 190 -40.69 19.02 2.47
C TRP A 190 -39.21 19.41 2.60
N THR A 191 -38.41 18.59 3.31
CA THR A 191 -36.96 18.69 3.22
C THR A 191 -36.50 18.27 1.83
N ASN A 192 -36.30 19.22 0.92
CA ASN A 192 -35.66 18.95 -0.36
C ASN A 192 -34.16 18.68 -0.12
N GLY A 193 -33.75 17.41 -0.22
CA GLY A 193 -32.35 17.03 -0.10
C GLY A 193 -31.50 17.65 -1.20
N SER A 194 -30.48 18.43 -0.84
CA SER A 194 -29.48 18.96 -1.76
C SER A 194 -28.38 17.93 -2.02
N SER A 195 -27.77 17.96 -3.20
CA SER A 195 -26.62 17.10 -3.50
C SER A 195 -25.36 17.64 -2.84
N GLY A 196 -24.82 16.92 -1.85
CA GLY A 196 -23.63 17.32 -1.11
C GLY A 196 -22.37 16.49 -1.42
N ALA A 197 -21.22 17.11 -1.17
CA ALA A 197 -19.94 16.44 -1.13
C ALA A 197 -19.73 15.82 0.26
N ALA A 198 -19.34 14.55 0.28
CA ALA A 198 -18.95 13.84 1.50
C ALA A 198 -17.43 13.90 1.67
N PHE A 199 -16.95 14.20 2.87
CA PHE A 199 -15.56 14.12 3.28
C PHE A 199 -15.44 13.11 4.41
N ASP A 200 -14.60 12.10 4.25
CA ASP A 200 -14.54 10.96 5.16
C ASP A 200 -13.11 10.77 5.68
N LEU A 201 -13.00 10.56 6.99
CA LEU A 201 -11.74 10.45 7.71
C LEU A 201 -11.88 9.36 8.76
N GLY A 202 -10.78 8.65 9.06
CA GLY A 202 -10.81 7.71 10.17
C GLY A 202 -9.60 6.81 10.29
N PHE A 203 -9.76 5.83 11.15
CA PHE A 203 -8.75 4.87 11.55
C PHE A 203 -9.25 3.45 11.33
N ILE A 204 -8.33 2.57 10.96
CA ILE A 204 -8.56 1.13 10.90
C ILE A 204 -7.49 0.43 11.72
N PHE A 205 -7.94 -0.39 12.66
CA PHE A 205 -7.12 -1.21 13.53
C PHE A 205 -7.22 -2.68 13.14
N LEU A 206 -6.09 -3.38 13.23
CA LEU A 206 -5.95 -4.82 13.03
C LEU A 206 -5.54 -5.45 14.37
N PRO A 207 -6.46 -5.54 15.35
CA PRO A 207 -6.12 -5.94 16.71
C PRO A 207 -5.63 -7.39 16.80
N VAL A 208 -6.21 -8.27 15.98
CA VAL A 208 -5.85 -9.68 15.88
C VAL A 208 -5.92 -10.13 14.42
N ARG A 209 -5.29 -11.27 14.14
CA ARG A 209 -5.35 -11.90 12.82
C ARG A 209 -6.81 -12.11 12.40
N HIS A 210 -7.15 -11.79 11.16
CA HIS A 210 -8.48 -11.93 10.59
C HIS A 210 -9.57 -11.01 11.17
N MET A 211 -9.23 -10.01 11.97
CA MET A 211 -10.18 -9.02 12.49
C MET A 211 -9.77 -7.61 12.11
N SER A 212 -10.74 -6.78 11.73
CA SER A 212 -10.59 -5.35 11.52
C SER A 212 -11.61 -4.58 12.33
N VAL A 213 -11.20 -3.45 12.90
CA VAL A 213 -12.08 -2.50 13.59
C VAL A 213 -11.82 -1.13 12.99
N ASN A 214 -12.86 -0.40 12.60
CA ASN A 214 -12.72 0.96 12.08
C ASN A 214 -13.52 1.96 12.92
N LEU A 215 -12.95 3.15 13.05
CA LEU A 215 -13.59 4.33 13.63
C LEU A 215 -13.54 5.43 12.57
N GLY A 216 -14.69 5.98 12.23
CA GLY A 216 -14.86 6.92 11.13
C GLY A 216 -15.66 8.15 11.48
N TYR A 217 -15.39 9.22 10.73
CA TYR A 217 -16.17 10.43 10.72
C TYR A 217 -16.39 10.87 9.27
N THR A 218 -17.65 11.08 8.89
CA THR A 218 -18.01 11.63 7.58
C THR A 218 -18.76 12.94 7.76
N LEU A 219 -18.32 13.97 7.04
CA LEU A 219 -18.98 15.26 6.93
C LEU A 219 -19.55 15.40 5.52
N ALA A 220 -20.85 15.62 5.39
CA ALA A 220 -21.49 15.99 4.14
C ALA A 220 -21.80 17.48 4.13
N TYR A 221 -21.49 18.15 3.02
CA TYR A 221 -21.67 19.60 2.85
C TYR A 221 -22.14 19.93 1.43
N ASP A 222 -23.15 20.79 1.30
CA ASP A 222 -23.71 21.19 0.01
C ASP A 222 -23.14 22.49 -0.56
N PHE A 223 -22.24 23.15 0.18
CA PHE A 223 -21.67 24.47 -0.15
C PHE A 223 -22.63 25.66 -0.10
N ASP A 224 -23.89 25.42 0.27
CA ASP A 224 -24.94 26.44 0.41
C ASP A 224 -25.38 26.64 1.87
N GLY A 225 -24.75 25.90 2.80
CA GLY A 225 -24.92 26.04 4.25
C GLY A 225 -25.58 24.85 4.93
N GLY A 226 -26.06 23.87 4.16
CA GLY A 226 -26.50 22.59 4.67
C GLY A 226 -25.32 21.70 5.03
N TYR A 227 -25.38 21.01 6.17
CA TYR A 227 -24.37 20.03 6.54
C TYR A 227 -24.96 18.88 7.37
N ASN A 228 -24.39 17.69 7.20
CA ASN A 228 -24.66 16.52 8.02
C ASN A 228 -23.34 15.92 8.49
N SER A 229 -23.29 15.36 9.69
CA SER A 229 -22.12 14.63 10.15
C SER A 229 -22.48 13.27 10.71
N PHE A 230 -21.57 12.30 10.55
CA PHE A 230 -21.78 10.93 10.98
C PHE A 230 -20.54 10.44 11.70
N VAL A 231 -20.70 9.92 12.92
CA VAL A 231 -19.67 9.15 13.61
C VAL A 231 -19.96 7.67 13.39
N GLN A 232 -18.96 6.91 12.95
CA GLN A 232 -19.13 5.50 12.61
C GLN A 232 -18.16 4.60 13.35
N LEU A 233 -18.65 3.43 13.72
CA LEU A 233 -17.87 2.30 14.21
C LEU A 233 -18.15 1.10 13.32
N GLY A 234 -17.13 0.29 13.08
CA GLY A 234 -17.35 -0.96 12.37
C GLY A 234 -16.37 -2.03 12.73
N VAL A 235 -16.80 -3.25 12.47
CA VAL A 235 -16.05 -4.47 12.74
C VAL A 235 -16.18 -5.38 11.53
N GLY A 236 -15.11 -6.12 11.26
CA GLY A 236 -15.06 -6.95 10.08
C GLY A 236 -13.96 -7.99 10.10
N TYR A 237 -13.82 -8.61 8.94
CA TYR A 237 -12.89 -9.70 8.70
C TYR A 237 -11.79 -9.27 7.74
N THR A 238 -10.56 -9.72 8.00
CA THR A 238 -9.41 -9.51 7.13
C THR A 238 -8.93 -10.80 6.47
N PHE A 239 -8.59 -10.75 5.18
CA PHE A 239 -8.14 -11.88 4.38
C PHE A 239 -6.96 -11.52 3.47
#